data_AF-T1CGL1-F1
#
_entry.id   AF-T1CGL1-F1
#
_cell.length_a   1.000
_cell.length_b   1.000
_cell.length_c   1.000
_cell.angle_alpha   90.00
_cell.angle_beta   90.00
_cell.angle_gamma   90.00
#
_symmetry.space_group_name_H-M   'P 1'
#
loop_
_entity.id
_entity.type
_entity.pdbx_description
1 polymer ?
#
loop_
_entity_poly.entity_id
_entity_poly.type
_entity_poly.pdbx_seq_one_letter_code
_entity_poly.pdbx_strand_id
1 'polypeptide(L)'
;GRDPAELYRDLVGELGEPLADRVEAPATAEQKTRLATLAPQQVRGAELAGEKITSVIDRAPGNSAPIGGIKATAANGWFAARPSGTEDIYKIYAESFKG
;
A
#
# COMPACT_ATOMS: atom_id res chain seq x y z
N GLY A 1 7.42 -31.23 11.98
CA GLY A 1 7.17 -30.08 11.08
C GLY A 1 8.43 -29.25 10.99
N ARG A 2 8.60 -28.46 9.94
CA ARG A 2 9.71 -27.50 9.80
C ARG A 2 9.40 -26.21 10.58
N ASP A 3 10.44 -25.45 10.91
CA ASP A 3 10.29 -24.13 11.55
C ASP A 3 9.65 -23.14 10.53
N PRO A 4 8.60 -22.39 10.90
CA PRO A 4 8.03 -21.36 10.03
C PRO A 4 9.06 -20.34 9.49
N ALA A 5 10.10 -20.03 10.27
CA ALA A 5 11.14 -19.12 9.78
C ALA A 5 12.04 -19.77 8.71
N GLU A 6 12.24 -21.09 8.75
CA GLU A 6 12.90 -21.82 7.65
C GLU A 6 12.05 -21.79 6.38
N LEU A 7 10.74 -22.00 6.51
CA LEU A 7 9.83 -21.94 5.37
C LEU A 7 9.79 -20.54 4.75
N TYR A 8 9.80 -19.48 5.58
CA TYR A 8 9.89 -18.11 5.09
C TYR A 8 11.21 -17.83 4.37
N ARG A 9 12.34 -18.33 4.89
CA ARG A 9 13.65 -18.20 4.22
C ARG A 9 13.67 -18.84 2.84
N ASP A 10 13.05 -20.01 2.68
CA ASP A 10 12.91 -20.66 1.37
C ASP A 10 12.07 -19.77 0.41
N LEU A 11 10.95 -19.21 0.89
CA LEU A 11 10.09 -18.34 0.09
C LEU A 11 10.80 -17.08 -0.38
N VAL A 12 11.54 -16.38 0.49
CA VAL A 12 12.28 -15.18 0.07
C VAL A 12 13.44 -15.50 -0.85
N GLY A 13 14.04 -16.70 -0.73
CA GLY A 13 15.06 -17.18 -1.66
C GLY A 13 14.52 -17.43 -3.07
N GLU A 14 13.28 -17.88 -3.21
CA GLU A 14 12.63 -18.14 -4.50
C GLU A 14 11.95 -16.89 -5.09
N LEU A 15 11.28 -16.10 -4.26
CA LEU A 15 10.36 -15.04 -4.68
C LEU A 15 10.90 -13.62 -4.44
N GLY A 16 12.04 -13.48 -3.75
CA GLY A 16 12.62 -12.20 -3.33
C GLY A 16 12.19 -11.80 -1.91
N GLU A 17 13.07 -11.07 -1.22
CA GLU A 17 12.82 -10.59 0.14
C GLU A 17 12.07 -9.25 0.12
N PRO A 18 10.88 -9.17 0.74
CA PRO A 18 10.15 -7.91 0.86
C PRO A 18 10.67 -7.08 2.03
N LEU A 19 10.85 -5.78 1.79
CA LEU A 19 11.02 -4.75 2.80
C LEU A 19 9.69 -4.00 2.96
N ALA A 20 9.09 -4.08 4.14
CA ALA A 20 7.82 -3.42 4.43
C ALA A 20 7.97 -2.42 5.59
N ASP A 21 7.31 -1.28 5.47
CA ASP A 21 7.26 -0.26 6.52
C ASP A 21 5.90 0.46 6.54
N ARG A 22 5.64 1.14 7.65
CA ARG A 22 4.45 1.95 7.86
C ARG A 22 4.82 3.30 8.44
N VAL A 23 4.48 4.36 7.72
CA VAL A 23 4.61 5.74 8.19
C VAL A 23 3.24 6.36 8.41
N GLU A 24 3.20 7.42 9.21
CA GLU A 24 1.99 8.18 9.49
C GLU A 24 2.29 9.67 9.59
N ALA A 25 1.29 10.49 9.29
CA ALA A 25 1.41 11.94 9.36
C ALA A 25 0.06 12.57 9.78
N PRO A 26 0.08 13.74 10.44
CA PRO A 26 -1.13 14.48 10.79
C PRO A 26 -2.02 14.76 9.57
N ALA A 27 -3.33 14.67 9.75
CA ALA A 27 -4.32 15.05 8.76
C ALA A 27 -5.56 15.67 9.41
N THR A 28 -6.01 16.78 8.84
CA THR A 28 -7.28 17.40 9.23
C THR A 28 -8.47 16.49 8.86
N ALA A 29 -9.62 16.71 9.49
CA ALA A 29 -10.85 16.00 9.16
C ALA A 29 -11.22 16.09 7.66
N GLU A 30 -10.96 17.25 7.03
CA GLU A 30 -11.17 17.45 5.60
C GLU A 30 -10.21 16.60 4.76
N GLN A 31 -8.92 16.57 5.11
CA GLN A 31 -7.93 15.72 4.45
C GLN A 31 -8.25 14.23 4.60
N LYS A 32 -8.67 13.79 5.80
CA LYS A 32 -9.10 12.42 6.06
C LYS A 32 -10.30 12.02 5.20
N THR A 33 -11.31 12.90 5.11
CA THR A 33 -12.48 12.67 4.26
C THR A 33 -12.09 12.58 2.79
N ARG A 34 -11.25 13.50 2.30
CA ARG A 34 -10.76 13.47 0.92
C ARG A 34 -9.98 12.19 0.60
N LEU A 35 -9.13 11.72 1.52
CA LEU A 35 -8.39 10.47 1.32
C LEU A 35 -9.31 9.26 1.32
N ALA A 36 -10.32 9.22 2.20
CA ALA A 36 -11.28 8.12 2.30
C ALA A 36 -12.07 7.89 1.00
N THR A 37 -12.28 8.95 0.21
CA THR A 37 -13.09 8.95 -1.02
C THR A 37 -12.25 9.19 -2.28
N LEU A 38 -10.93 9.10 -2.19
CA LEU A 38 -10.04 9.36 -3.33
C LEU A 38 -10.25 8.32 -4.44
N ALA A 39 -10.57 8.79 -5.64
CA ALA A 39 -10.75 7.93 -6.80
C ALA A 39 -9.42 7.64 -7.52
N PRO A 40 -9.23 6.47 -8.15
CA PRO A 40 -8.00 6.11 -8.85
C PRO A 40 -7.53 7.14 -9.89
N GLN A 41 -8.47 7.77 -10.61
CA GLN A 41 -8.17 8.75 -11.66
C GLN A 41 -7.58 10.07 -11.11
N GLN A 42 -7.67 10.30 -9.80
CA GLN A 42 -7.08 11.46 -9.15
C GLN A 42 -5.60 11.27 -8.83
N VAL A 43 -5.09 10.03 -8.88
CA VAL A 43 -3.66 9.74 -8.78
C VAL A 43 -3.02 9.96 -10.15
N ARG A 44 -2.33 11.09 -10.31
CA ARG A 44 -1.74 11.51 -11.60
C ARG A 44 -0.31 11.03 -11.83
N GLY A 45 0.35 10.49 -10.81
CA GLY A 45 1.70 9.94 -10.95
C GLY A 45 1.71 8.75 -11.91
N ALA A 46 2.71 8.69 -12.79
CA ALA A 46 2.90 7.57 -13.71
C ALA A 46 3.87 6.50 -13.16
N GLU A 47 4.66 6.87 -12.16
CA GLU A 47 5.73 6.04 -11.59
C GLU A 47 5.71 6.05 -10.07
N LEU A 48 6.19 4.96 -9.48
CA LEU A 48 6.43 4.77 -8.06
C LEU A 48 7.86 4.25 -7.90
N ALA A 49 8.71 5.02 -7.22
CA ALA A 49 10.13 4.68 -7.02
C ALA A 49 10.90 4.36 -8.33
N GLY A 50 10.60 5.08 -9.42
CA GLY A 50 11.21 4.89 -10.73
C GLY A 50 10.63 3.73 -11.56
N GLU A 51 9.57 3.08 -11.07
CA GLU A 51 8.87 2.02 -11.79
C GLU A 51 7.48 2.46 -12.22
N LYS A 52 7.07 2.09 -13.44
CA LYS A 52 5.72 2.38 -13.94
C LYS A 52 4.66 1.82 -13.00
N ILE A 53 3.68 2.65 -12.65
CA ILE A 53 2.48 2.20 -11.93
C ILE A 53 1.65 1.31 -12.85
N THR A 54 1.36 0.10 -12.38
CA THR A 54 0.60 -0.92 -13.12
C THR A 54 -0.87 -0.97 -12.68
N SER A 55 -1.19 -0.49 -11.48
CA SER A 55 -2.55 -0.45 -10.96
C SER A 55 -2.72 0.64 -9.90
N VAL A 56 -3.91 1.26 -9.90
CA VAL A 56 -4.37 2.15 -8.83
C VAL A 56 -5.81 1.74 -8.48
N ILE A 57 -6.09 1.47 -7.21
CA ILE A 57 -7.39 0.98 -6.74
C ILE A 57 -7.86 1.70 -5.48
N ASP A 58 -9.18 1.90 -5.38
CA ASP A 58 -9.92 2.36 -4.20
C ASP A 58 -10.89 1.27 -3.66
N ARG A 59 -10.96 0.14 -4.36
CA ARG A 59 -11.80 -1.02 -4.04
C ARG A 59 -10.96 -2.30 -4.05
N ALA A 60 -11.22 -3.19 -3.11
CA ALA A 60 -10.52 -4.46 -3.02
C ALA A 60 -10.91 -5.39 -4.19
N PRO A 61 -9.94 -6.00 -4.91
CA PRO A 61 -10.23 -6.81 -6.10
C PRO A 61 -11.00 -8.10 -5.79
N GLY A 62 -10.92 -8.62 -4.57
CA GLY A 62 -11.58 -9.88 -4.19
C GLY A 62 -13.09 -9.76 -3.95
N ASN A 63 -13.60 -8.57 -3.60
CA ASN A 63 -15.00 -8.39 -3.22
C ASN A 63 -15.60 -7.02 -3.58
N SER A 64 -14.85 -6.17 -4.27
CA SER A 64 -15.26 -4.81 -4.68
C SER A 64 -15.62 -3.86 -3.54
N ALA A 65 -15.34 -4.22 -2.29
CA ALA A 65 -15.58 -3.38 -1.13
C ALA A 65 -14.63 -2.16 -1.16
N PRO A 66 -15.10 -0.96 -0.80
CA PRO A 66 -14.23 0.21 -0.72
C PRO A 66 -13.15 -0.01 0.34
N ILE A 67 -11.90 0.32 0.01
CA ILE A 67 -10.80 0.20 0.98
C ILE A 67 -10.73 1.40 1.93
N GLY A 68 -11.46 2.49 1.63
CA GLY A 68 -11.44 3.72 2.41
C GLY A 68 -10.05 4.37 2.35
N GLY A 69 -9.59 4.67 1.14
CA GLY A 69 -8.23 5.07 0.84
C GLY A 69 -7.85 4.72 -0.59
N ILE A 70 -6.55 4.74 -0.89
CA ILE A 70 -6.02 4.42 -2.20
C ILE A 70 -4.84 3.45 -2.09
N LYS A 71 -4.69 2.55 -3.06
CA LYS A 71 -3.49 1.72 -3.24
C LYS A 71 -2.96 1.89 -4.64
N ALA A 72 -1.65 2.09 -4.78
CA ALA A 72 -0.95 2.07 -6.05
C ALA A 72 0.12 0.98 -6.04
N THR A 73 0.25 0.28 -7.16
CA THR A 73 1.14 -0.87 -7.34
C THR A 73 2.04 -0.65 -8.55
N ALA A 74 3.31 -0.97 -8.40
CA ALA A 74 4.31 -1.09 -9.47
C ALA A 74 4.83 -2.54 -9.52
N ALA A 75 5.84 -2.79 -10.35
CA ALA A 75 6.36 -4.14 -10.57
C ALA A 75 6.95 -4.76 -9.29
N ASN A 76 7.75 -4.00 -8.54
CA ASN A 76 8.47 -4.51 -7.37
C ASN A 76 7.98 -3.92 -6.05
N GLY A 77 6.88 -3.18 -6.04
CA GLY A 77 6.41 -2.59 -4.79
C GLY A 77 5.04 -1.94 -4.91
N TRP A 78 4.51 -1.56 -3.76
CA TRP A 78 3.23 -0.90 -3.65
C TRP A 78 3.18 0.01 -2.43
N PHE A 79 2.26 0.97 -2.44
CA PHE A 79 1.84 1.66 -1.23
C PHE A 79 0.32 1.71 -1.12
N ALA A 80 -0.20 1.77 0.10
CA ALA A 80 -1.60 2.02 0.40
C ALA A 80 -1.73 3.11 1.47
N ALA A 81 -2.57 4.11 1.21
CA ALA A 81 -2.82 5.22 2.11
C ALA A 81 -4.27 5.22 2.59
N ARG A 82 -4.47 5.30 3.92
CA ARG A 82 -5.79 5.29 4.56
C ARG A 82 -5.85 6.29 5.72
N PRO A 83 -6.98 6.98 5.95
CA PRO A 83 -7.14 7.81 7.15
C PRO A 83 -7.25 6.93 8.40
N SER A 84 -6.74 7.40 9.54
CA SER A 84 -6.95 6.74 10.83
C SER A 84 -8.41 6.92 11.28
N GLY A 85 -9.00 5.85 11.82
CA GLY A 85 -10.36 5.87 12.37
C GLY A 85 -10.45 6.52 13.76
N THR A 86 -9.32 6.66 14.46
CA THR A 86 -9.28 7.10 15.87
C THR A 86 -8.52 8.40 16.09
N GLU A 87 -7.59 8.74 15.20
CA GLU A 87 -6.65 9.85 15.38
C GLU A 87 -6.68 10.78 14.17
N ASP A 88 -6.28 12.04 14.34
CA ASP A 88 -6.16 13.02 13.26
C ASP A 88 -4.86 12.84 12.46
N ILE A 89 -4.70 11.63 11.92
CA ILE A 89 -3.58 11.20 11.09
C ILE A 89 -4.10 10.38 9.90
N TYR A 90 -3.24 10.19 8.91
CA TYR A 90 -3.37 9.12 7.93
C TYR A 90 -2.12 8.22 7.99
N LYS A 91 -2.28 6.99 7.52
CA LYS A 91 -1.24 5.95 7.51
C LYS A 91 -0.92 5.58 6.07
N ILE A 92 0.37 5.44 5.77
CA ILE A 92 0.86 4.83 4.54
C ILE A 92 1.53 3.51 4.92
N TYR A 93 1.09 2.45 4.27
CA TYR A 93 1.73 1.14 4.27
C TYR A 93 2.47 1.01 2.96
N ALA A 94 3.72 0.56 2.98
CA ALA A 94 4.49 0.32 1.76
C ALA A 94 5.29 -0.96 1.87
N GLU A 95 5.53 -1.59 0.74
CA GLU A 95 6.38 -2.78 0.61
C GLU A 95 7.12 -2.73 -0.72
N SER A 96 8.37 -3.20 -0.72
CA SER A 96 9.23 -3.30 -1.89
C SER A 96 10.02 -4.60 -1.87
N PHE A 97 10.16 -5.25 -3.02
CA PHE A 97 11.06 -6.38 -3.29
C PHE A 97 12.43 -5.92 -3.81
N LYS A 98 12.64 -4.60 -3.87
CA LYS A 98 13.92 -3.96 -4.15
C LYS A 98 14.36 -3.17 -2.92
N GLY A 99 15.54 -3.52 -2.38
CA GLY A 99 16.18 -2.90 -1.22
C GLY A 99 17.66 -2.67 -1.47
#